data_AF-A0A3L8A788-F1
#
_entry.id   AF-A0A3L8A788-F1
#
_cell.length_a   1.000
_cell.length_b   1.000
_cell.length_c   1.000
_cell.angle_alpha   90.00
_cell.angle_beta   90.00
_cell.angle_gamma   90.00
#
_symmetry.space_group_name_H-M   'P 1'
#
loop_
_entity.id
_entity.type
_entity.pdbx_description
1 polymer ?
#
loop_
_entity_poly.entity_id
_entity_poly.type
_entity_poly.pdbx_seq_one_letter_code
_entity_poly.pdbx_strand_id
1 'polypeptide(L)' 'MIEMSSSEYSKLFDELYARFEAGEITAEEVCAEMWKVDRVVHSGPPLRNLSKELDDYIPPTSKPNK' A
#
# COMPACT_ATOMS: atom_id res chain seq x y z
N MET A 1 8.56 -5.22 15.87
CA MET A 1 7.65 -4.98 14.75
C MET A 1 6.95 -3.67 15.06
N ILE A 2 7.25 -2.61 14.31
CA ILE A 2 6.52 -1.35 14.47
C ILE A 2 5.21 -1.57 13.73
N GLU A 3 4.14 -1.84 14.48
CA GLU A 3 2.79 -1.89 13.93
C GLU A 3 2.33 -0.45 13.71
N MET A 4 2.31 -0.01 12.47
CA MET A 4 1.56 1.20 12.10
C MET A 4 0.09 0.81 11.93
N SER A 5 -0.79 1.59 12.53
CA SER A 5 -2.22 1.47 12.27
C SER A 5 -2.54 1.90 10.83
N SER A 6 -3.63 1.37 10.26
CA SER A 6 -4.11 1.80 8.93
C SER A 6 -4.29 3.32 8.82
N SER A 7 -4.66 3.98 9.93
CA SER A 7 -4.78 5.45 9.99
C SER A 7 -3.45 6.18 9.90
N GLU A 8 -2.37 5.61 10.45
CA GLU A 8 -1.02 6.19 10.37
C GLU A 8 -0.43 5.99 8.97
N TYR A 9 -0.71 4.85 8.35
CA TYR A 9 -0.33 4.60 6.96
C TYR A 9 -1.01 5.58 6.00
N SER A 10 -2.32 5.82 6.17
CA SER A 10 -3.06 6.80 5.35
C SER A 10 -2.51 8.21 5.50
N LYS A 11 -2.22 8.65 6.74
CA LYS A 11 -1.66 9.99 6.98
C LYS A 11 -0.28 10.16 6.35
N LEU A 12 0.58 9.14 6.45
CA LEU A 12 1.90 9.16 5.83
C LEU A 12 1.79 9.28 4.30
N PHE A 13 0.84 8.59 3.68
CA PHE A 13 0.60 8.70 2.26
C PHE A 13 0.11 10.11 1.87
N ASP A 14 -0.85 10.67 2.61
CA ASP A 14 -1.37 12.02 2.38
C ASP A 14 -0.27 13.09 2.51
N GLU A 15 0.61 12.97 3.51
CA GLU A 15 1.74 13.87 3.71
C GLU A 15 2.78 13.78 2.57
N LEU A 16 3.12 12.57 2.13
CA LEU A 16 4.03 12.37 1.00
C LEU A 16 3.43 12.93 -0.30
N TYR A 17 2.13 12.70 -0.53
CA TYR A 17 1.45 13.22 -1.71
C TYR A 17 1.41 14.75 -1.73
N ALA A 18 1.09 15.38 -0.59
CA ALA A 18 1.07 16.85 -0.48
C ALA A 18 2.45 17.48 -0.76
N ARG A 19 3.52 16.85 -0.24
CA ARG A 19 4.89 17.32 -0.49
C ARG A 19 5.33 17.14 -1.95
N PHE A 20 4.86 16.08 -2.61
CA PHE A 20 5.09 15.86 -4.03
C PHE A 20 4.36 16.93 -4.89
N GLU A 21 3.09 17.21 -4.60
CA GLU A 21 2.32 18.27 -5.29
C GLU A 21 2.92 19.66 -5.06
N ALA A 22 3.50 19.91 -3.87
CA ALA A 22 4.24 21.13 -3.58
C ALA A 22 5.61 21.21 -4.29
N GLY A 23 6.05 20.13 -4.96
CA GLY A 23 7.35 20.04 -5.62
C GLY A 23 8.53 19.97 -4.64
N GLU A 24 8.28 19.67 -3.36
CA GLU A 24 9.31 19.55 -2.32
C GLU A 24 10.06 18.23 -2.39
N ILE A 25 9.41 17.19 -2.91
CA ILE A 25 9.98 15.86 -3.12
C ILE A 25 9.64 15.35 -4.52
N THR A 26 10.49 14.48 -5.02
CA THR A 26 10.33 13.79 -6.29
C THR A 26 9.52 12.51 -6.15
N ALA A 27 8.99 11.99 -7.26
CA ALA A 27 8.31 10.70 -7.27
C ALA A 27 9.21 9.54 -6.80
N GLU A 28 10.52 9.65 -7.03
CA GLU A 28 11.52 8.67 -6.59
C GLU A 28 11.67 8.65 -5.07
N GLU A 29 11.64 9.84 -4.44
CA GLU A 29 11.67 9.97 -2.98
C GLU A 29 10.38 9.46 -2.33
N VAL A 30 9.21 9.72 -2.94
CA VAL A 30 7.93 9.12 -2.50
C VAL A 30 8.01 7.59 -2.51
N CYS A 31 8.50 7.00 -3.61
CA CYS A 31 8.69 5.56 -3.73
C CYS A 31 9.68 5.00 -2.69
N ALA A 32 10.78 5.69 -2.44
CA ALA A 32 11.78 5.26 -1.47
C ALA A 32 11.23 5.27 -0.03
N GLU A 33 10.43 6.26 0.34
CA GLU A 33 9.76 6.32 1.65
C GLU A 33 8.68 5.24 1.80
N MET A 34 7.83 5.04 0.79
CA MET A 34 6.86 3.94 0.78
C MET A 34 7.53 2.56 0.92
N TRP A 35 8.66 2.34 0.25
CA TRP A 35 9.39 1.08 0.32
C TRP A 35 9.99 0.78 1.71
N LYS A 36 10.40 1.83 2.45
CA LYS A 36 10.86 1.66 3.84
C LYS A 36 9.73 1.22 4.74
N VAL A 37 8.55 1.83 4.58
CA VAL A 37 7.35 1.48 5.33
C VAL A 37 6.88 0.08 4.99
N ASP A 38 6.83 -0.26 3.69
CA ASP A 38 6.47 -1.59 3.21
C ASP A 38 7.39 -2.66 3.80
N ARG A 39 8.71 -2.42 3.84
CA ARG A 39 9.66 -3.33 4.48
C ARG A 39 9.41 -3.51 5.97
N VAL A 40 8.99 -2.47 6.70
CA VAL A 40 8.70 -2.56 8.13
C VAL A 40 7.39 -3.33 8.37
N VAL A 41 6.37 -3.11 7.54
CA VAL A 41 5.08 -3.81 7.59
C VAL A 41 5.24 -5.29 7.20
N HIS A 42 6.04 -5.58 6.17
CA HIS A 42 6.20 -6.93 5.60
C HIS A 42 7.40 -7.72 6.15
N SER A 43 8.27 -7.13 6.98
CA SER A 43 9.30 -7.87 7.73
C SER A 43 8.80 -8.48 9.04
N GLY A 44 7.52 -8.28 9.38
CA GLY A 44 6.80 -9.14 10.32
C GLY A 44 6.63 -10.56 9.76
N PRO A 45 6.22 -11.55 10.58
CA PRO A 45 5.87 -12.87 10.05
C PRO A 45 4.90 -12.69 8.87
N PRO A 46 5.09 -13.42 7.76
CA PRO A 46 4.31 -13.20 6.55
C PRO A 46 2.84 -13.11 6.92
N LEU A 47 2.14 -12.05 6.46
CA LEU A 47 0.69 -11.95 6.54
C LEU A 47 0.07 -13.03 5.63
N ARG A 48 0.25 -14.30 5.99
CA ARG A 48 -0.28 -15.52 5.34
C ARG A 48 -1.80 -15.54 5.32
N ASN A 49 -2.46 -14.51 5.83
CA ASN A 49 -3.91 -14.37 5.88
C ASN A 49 -4.47 -13.17 5.09
N LEU A 50 -3.65 -12.25 4.55
CA LEU A 50 -4.19 -11.15 3.71
C LEU A 50 -4.46 -11.60 2.27
N SER A 51 -3.64 -12.54 1.76
CA SER A 51 -3.84 -13.10 0.42
C SER A 51 -5.12 -13.94 0.28
N LYS A 52 -5.76 -14.36 1.37
CA LYS A 52 -7.00 -15.15 1.30
C LYS A 52 -8.24 -14.31 1.03
N GLU A 53 -8.28 -13.06 1.51
CA GLU A 53 -9.44 -12.20 1.24
C GLU A 53 -9.36 -11.50 -0.12
N LEU A 54 -8.17 -11.33 -0.69
CA LEU A 54 -8.02 -10.76 -2.04
C LEU A 54 -8.23 -11.78 -3.17
N ASP A 55 -8.01 -13.07 -2.91
CA ASP A 55 -8.26 -14.15 -3.90
C ASP A 55 -9.77 -14.45 -4.05
N ASP A 56 -10.57 -14.17 -3.02
CA ASP A 56 -12.03 -14.32 -3.06
C ASP A 56 -12.73 -13.18 -3.82
N TYR A 57 -12.03 -12.11 -4.18
CA TYR A 57 -12.55 -11.10 -5.11
C TYR A 57 -12.20 -11.47 -6.56
N ILE A 58 -12.72 -12.60 -7.03
CA ILE A 58 -12.93 -12.81 -8.46
C ILE A 58 -14.22 -12.04 -8.79
N PRO A 59 -14.16 -10.86 -9.45
CA PRO A 59 -15.36 -10.26 -9.99
C PRO A 59 -16.02 -11.29 -10.92
N PRO A 60 -17.33 -11.55 -10.80
CA PRO A 60 -17.98 -12.52 -11.66
C PRO A 60 -17.75 -12.09 -13.11
N THR A 61 -16.99 -12.93 -13.80
CA THR A 61 -16.71 -12.94 -15.22
C THR A 61 -17.73 -12.13 -16.02
N SER A 62 -17.26 -11.07 -16.67
CA SER A 62 -17.85 -10.57 -17.90
C SER A 62 -18.13 -11.78 -18.80
N LYS A 63 -19.42 -12.10 -18.99
CA LYS A 63 -19.86 -13.20 -19.83
C LYS A 63 -19.22 -13.08 -21.21
N PRO A 64 -18.59 -14.13 -21.77
CA PRO A 64 -18.35 -14.14 -23.21
C PRO A 64 -19.71 -14.29 -23.89
N ASN A 65 -20.17 -13.23 -24.56
CA ASN A 65 -21.27 -13.32 -25.51
C ASN A 65 -20.86 -14.27 -26.63
N LYS A 66 -21.52 -15.43 -26.71
CA LYS A 66 -21.65 -16.21 -27.94
C LYS A 66 -23.02 -16.84 -28.01
#